data_AF-A0A511YTQ2-F1
#
_entry.id   AF-A0A511YTQ2-F1
#
_cell.length_a   1.000
_cell.length_b   1.000
_cell.length_c   1.000
_cell.angle_alpha   90.00
_cell.angle_beta   90.00
_cell.angle_gamma   90.00
#
_symmetry.space_group_name_H-M   'P 1'
#
loop_
_entity.id
_entity.type
_entity.pdbx_description
1 polymer ?
#
loop_
_entity_poly.entity_id
_entity_poly.type
_entity_poly.pdbx_seq_one_letter_code
_entity_poly.pdbx_strand_id
1 'polypeptide(L)'
;MPSPDDDPRAGSAWGDRYGPDVLGGTRDPRDPRPWSARVPSRRPAARQVPAEDGLVVEDVETGWVGAVVRVEKSGGMHVVVLEDRRGRTRTFGLGPGFWVDGEAVELVPPAGRPAPARPTRTASGSVAVPDARARVARASRLWVEGRHDAELVERVWGDDLRVAGVVVELLDGVDGLVEAVREFRPTADRRLGVLVDHLVAGSKESRIAAEAGRAAPPGSVLVVGHPYVDVWQAIRPARLGLDAWPQVPRHVEWKRGVLTALGWPAADQADVARGWQRMLGTVRDFRDLEAAFLGRVEELIDFVTAPPEG
;
A
#
# COMPACT_ATOMS: atom_id res chain seq x y z
N MET A 1 -70.49 75.32 -29.63
CA MET A 1 -70.64 75.27 -31.10
C MET A 1 -69.38 74.65 -31.68
N PRO A 2 -69.44 73.60 -32.52
CA PRO A 2 -70.38 72.48 -32.57
C PRO A 2 -69.69 71.12 -32.28
N SER A 3 -70.50 70.11 -31.96
CA SER A 3 -70.26 68.66 -32.16
C SER A 3 -70.37 68.31 -33.68
N PRO A 4 -70.37 67.04 -34.14
CA PRO A 4 -69.74 65.77 -33.74
C PRO A 4 -69.01 65.15 -34.98
N ASP A 5 -68.30 64.03 -34.92
CA ASP A 5 -68.74 62.70 -35.40
C ASP A 5 -67.42 61.94 -35.71
N ASP A 6 -67.18 60.66 -35.44
CA ASP A 6 -68.02 59.59 -34.91
C ASP A 6 -67.09 58.50 -34.33
N ASP A 7 -67.55 57.87 -33.24
CA ASP A 7 -67.13 56.60 -32.62
C ASP A 7 -67.31 55.43 -33.66
N PRO A 8 -67.04 54.12 -33.44
CA PRO A 8 -66.63 53.46 -32.20
C PRO A 8 -65.67 52.24 -32.29
N ARG A 9 -65.25 51.82 -31.08
CA ARG A 9 -65.00 50.42 -30.62
C ARG A 9 -63.79 49.69 -31.21
N ALA A 10 -62.73 49.47 -30.42
CA ALA A 10 -62.61 48.53 -29.30
C ALA A 10 -61.81 47.29 -29.76
N GLY A 11 -60.64 47.08 -29.15
CA GLY A 11 -59.86 45.86 -29.40
C GLY A 11 -58.43 45.88 -28.88
N SER A 12 -58.29 45.59 -27.59
CA SER A 12 -57.09 45.17 -26.85
C SER A 12 -55.91 46.13 -26.66
N ALA A 13 -55.88 46.61 -25.43
CA ALA A 13 -54.83 47.22 -24.67
C ALA A 13 -53.55 46.35 -24.52
N TRP A 14 -52.44 46.92 -24.97
CA TRP A 14 -51.12 47.01 -24.32
C TRP A 14 -50.35 45.74 -23.96
N GLY A 15 -49.27 45.51 -24.73
CA GLY A 15 -48.22 44.57 -24.34
C GLY A 15 -46.99 44.43 -25.23
N ASP A 16 -46.79 45.24 -26.28
CA ASP A 16 -45.56 45.20 -27.07
C ASP A 16 -44.37 45.80 -26.29
N ARG A 17 -43.74 44.93 -25.50
CA ARG A 17 -42.40 45.10 -24.91
C ARG A 17 -41.30 44.54 -25.82
N TYR A 18 -41.54 44.50 -27.13
CA TYR A 18 -40.51 44.21 -28.11
C TYR A 18 -39.83 45.53 -28.52
N GLY A 19 -38.72 45.82 -27.85
CA GLY A 19 -37.70 46.73 -28.38
C GLY A 19 -37.19 46.23 -29.75
N PRO A 20 -36.75 47.14 -30.62
CA PRO A 20 -36.66 46.90 -32.04
C PRO A 20 -35.57 45.87 -32.40
N ASP A 21 -35.99 44.93 -33.24
CA ASP A 21 -35.25 44.35 -34.36
C ASP A 21 -33.72 44.58 -34.35
N VAL A 22 -32.99 43.55 -33.90
CA VAL A 22 -31.53 43.52 -33.77
C VAL A 22 -30.87 43.23 -35.13
N LEU A 23 -31.40 43.80 -36.21
CA LEU A 23 -30.80 43.75 -37.55
C LEU A 23 -30.47 45.15 -38.11
N GLY A 24 -30.65 46.22 -37.34
CA GLY A 24 -30.29 47.58 -37.72
C GLY A 24 -29.06 48.11 -36.99
N GLY A 25 -27.86 47.62 -37.32
CA GLY A 25 -26.62 48.21 -36.82
C GLY A 25 -26.52 49.68 -37.26
N THR A 26 -26.54 50.61 -36.30
CA THR A 26 -26.34 52.05 -36.54
C THR A 26 -24.97 52.23 -37.22
N ARG A 27 -24.99 52.59 -38.51
CA ARG A 27 -23.78 52.94 -39.28
C ARG A 27 -23.21 54.23 -38.68
N ASP A 28 -22.01 54.14 -38.12
CA ASP A 28 -21.14 55.32 -38.03
C ASP A 28 -20.62 55.61 -39.44
N PRO A 29 -20.94 56.77 -40.07
CA PRO A 29 -20.48 57.09 -41.41
C PRO A 29 -18.96 57.28 -41.54
N ARG A 30 -18.19 57.15 -40.44
CA ARG A 30 -16.75 57.42 -40.41
C ARG A 30 -15.88 56.20 -40.07
N ASP A 31 -16.42 54.98 -39.99
CA ASP A 31 -15.61 53.77 -39.77
C ASP A 31 -15.26 53.07 -41.09
N PRO A 32 -13.97 53.04 -41.51
CA PRO A 32 -13.55 52.46 -42.79
C PRO A 32 -13.27 50.94 -42.74
N ARG A 33 -13.59 50.22 -41.65
CA ARG A 33 -13.22 48.80 -41.51
C ARG A 33 -14.27 47.83 -42.10
N PRO A 34 -13.84 46.81 -42.88
CA PRO A 34 -14.74 45.79 -43.43
C PRO A 34 -15.31 44.85 -42.35
N TRP A 35 -16.51 44.31 -42.60
CA TRP A 35 -17.33 43.51 -41.67
C TRP A 35 -16.63 42.27 -41.07
N SER A 36 -15.55 41.80 -41.68
CA SER A 36 -14.85 40.56 -41.33
C SER A 36 -13.88 40.68 -40.14
N ALA A 37 -13.82 41.81 -39.44
CA ALA A 37 -12.88 42.05 -38.34
C ALA A 37 -13.50 42.11 -36.92
N ARG A 38 -14.65 41.45 -36.68
CA ARG A 38 -15.14 41.24 -35.31
C ARG A 38 -14.61 39.92 -34.75
N VAL A 39 -13.68 40.06 -33.81
CA VAL A 39 -13.19 38.99 -32.92
C VAL A 39 -14.40 38.38 -32.18
N PRO A 40 -14.61 37.05 -32.19
CA PRO A 40 -15.64 36.44 -31.36
C PRO A 40 -15.33 36.71 -29.89
N SER A 41 -16.26 37.29 -29.15
CA SER A 41 -16.14 37.49 -27.69
C SER A 41 -15.86 36.13 -27.03
N ARG A 42 -14.68 35.98 -26.41
CA ARG A 42 -14.37 34.82 -25.57
C ARG A 42 -15.44 34.70 -24.49
N ARG A 43 -16.27 33.64 -24.56
CA ARG A 43 -17.09 33.22 -23.41
C ARG A 43 -16.15 32.93 -22.23
N PRO A 44 -16.52 33.29 -20.99
CA PRO A 44 -15.79 32.85 -19.81
C PRO A 44 -15.64 31.33 -19.84
N ALA A 45 -14.44 30.82 -19.59
CA ALA A 45 -14.24 29.38 -19.44
C ALA A 45 -15.05 28.91 -18.22
N ALA A 46 -15.83 27.84 -18.38
CA ALA A 46 -16.61 27.29 -17.28
C ALA A 46 -15.68 26.90 -16.13
N ARG A 47 -16.13 27.13 -14.89
CA ARG A 47 -15.37 26.74 -13.69
C ARG A 47 -15.24 25.22 -13.67
N GLN A 48 -14.00 24.72 -13.63
CA GLN A 48 -13.77 23.28 -13.45
C GLN A 48 -14.09 22.88 -12.01
N VAL A 49 -14.95 21.88 -11.84
CA VAL A 49 -15.37 21.37 -10.54
C VAL A 49 -15.10 19.86 -10.48
N PRO A 50 -14.27 19.38 -9.54
CA PRO A 50 -14.08 17.95 -9.35
C PRO A 50 -15.39 17.25 -8.97
N ALA A 51 -15.72 16.15 -9.65
CA ALA A 51 -16.89 15.33 -9.35
C ALA A 51 -16.62 14.47 -8.09
N GLU A 52 -16.62 15.13 -6.93
CA GLU A 52 -16.48 14.49 -5.60
C GLU A 52 -17.78 13.84 -5.15
N ASP A 53 -17.69 12.73 -4.42
CA ASP A 53 -18.86 12.04 -3.87
C ASP A 53 -19.69 13.00 -3.00
N GLY A 54 -21.00 13.01 -3.24
CA GLY A 54 -21.96 13.89 -2.58
C GLY A 54 -22.14 15.27 -3.24
N LEU A 55 -21.31 15.65 -4.22
CA LEU A 55 -21.52 16.88 -4.99
C LEU A 55 -22.86 16.81 -5.74
N VAL A 56 -23.75 17.77 -5.50
CA VAL A 56 -25.03 17.85 -6.21
C VAL A 56 -24.87 18.69 -7.46
N VAL A 57 -25.25 18.13 -8.60
CA VAL A 57 -25.20 18.80 -9.90
C VAL A 57 -26.52 18.66 -10.64
N GLU A 58 -26.75 19.60 -11.55
CA GLU A 58 -27.83 19.57 -12.52
C GLU A 58 -27.26 19.38 -13.92
N ASP A 59 -27.70 18.34 -14.65
CA ASP A 59 -27.39 18.16 -16.07
C ASP A 59 -28.29 19.07 -16.93
N VAL A 60 -27.67 19.96 -17.72
CA VAL A 60 -28.35 21.01 -18.47
C VAL A 60 -29.21 20.46 -19.61
N GLU A 61 -28.82 19.33 -20.21
CA GLU A 61 -29.55 18.75 -21.34
C GLU A 61 -30.85 18.07 -20.89
N THR A 62 -30.80 17.36 -19.76
CA THR A 62 -31.91 16.52 -19.30
C THR A 62 -32.66 17.09 -18.11
N GLY A 63 -32.15 18.14 -17.47
CA GLY A 63 -32.69 18.71 -16.22
C GLY A 63 -32.56 17.77 -15.03
N TRP A 64 -31.67 16.77 -15.11
CA TRP A 64 -31.48 15.79 -14.04
C TRP A 64 -30.66 16.39 -12.90
N VAL A 65 -31.24 16.42 -11.70
CA VAL A 65 -30.54 16.86 -10.47
C VAL A 65 -30.21 15.65 -9.61
N GLY A 66 -28.93 15.46 -9.28
CA GLY A 66 -28.49 14.37 -8.43
C GLY A 66 -27.12 14.57 -7.79
N ALA A 67 -26.86 13.80 -6.74
CA ALA A 67 -25.58 13.75 -6.06
C ALA A 67 -24.64 12.77 -6.77
N VAL A 68 -23.38 13.14 -6.94
CA VAL A 68 -22.33 12.22 -7.40
C VAL A 68 -22.21 11.07 -6.42
N VAL A 69 -22.38 9.84 -6.89
CA VAL A 69 -22.19 8.64 -6.06
C VAL A 69 -20.95 7.84 -6.44
N ARG A 70 -20.41 8.07 -7.65
CA ARG A 70 -19.11 7.58 -8.11
C ARG A 70 -18.77 8.15 -9.49
N VAL A 71 -17.48 8.13 -9.80
CA VAL A 71 -16.93 8.35 -11.14
C VAL A 71 -16.29 7.06 -11.64
N GLU A 72 -16.62 6.65 -12.86
CA GLU A 72 -16.10 5.43 -13.48
C GLU A 72 -15.33 5.77 -14.76
N LYS A 73 -14.41 4.87 -15.16
CA LYS A 73 -13.75 4.92 -16.46
C LYS A 73 -14.37 3.85 -17.36
N SER A 74 -15.06 4.26 -18.41
CA SER A 74 -15.73 3.36 -19.37
C SER A 74 -15.35 3.72 -20.80
N GLY A 75 -14.88 2.74 -21.58
CA GLY A 75 -14.56 2.93 -22.99
C GLY A 75 -13.49 4.00 -23.29
N GLY A 76 -12.62 4.31 -22.32
CA GLY A 76 -11.61 5.37 -22.45
C GLY A 76 -12.07 6.77 -22.02
N MET A 77 -13.34 6.94 -21.66
CA MET A 77 -13.91 8.19 -21.12
C MET A 77 -14.20 8.06 -19.62
N HIS A 78 -14.28 9.19 -18.93
CA HIS A 78 -14.78 9.23 -17.56
C HIS A 78 -16.28 9.54 -17.58
N VAL A 79 -17.04 8.79 -16.80
CA VAL A 79 -18.47 9.00 -16.59
C VAL A 79 -18.75 9.22 -15.12
N VAL A 80 -19.76 10.03 -14.82
CA VAL A 80 -20.23 10.29 -13.47
C VAL A 80 -21.60 9.66 -13.29
N VAL A 81 -21.79 8.96 -12.17
CA VAL A 81 -23.08 8.40 -11.78
C VAL A 81 -23.71 9.34 -10.77
N LEU A 82 -24.90 9.83 -11.09
CA LEU A 82 -25.69 10.73 -10.26
C LEU A 82 -26.90 10.01 -9.67
N GLU A 83 -27.16 10.21 -8.38
CA GLU A 83 -28.34 9.71 -7.69
C GLU A 83 -29.32 10.86 -7.38
N ASP A 84 -30.58 10.73 -7.79
CA ASP A 84 -31.62 11.70 -7.47
C ASP A 84 -32.15 11.53 -6.02
N ARG A 85 -32.94 12.50 -5.54
CA ARG A 85 -33.58 12.45 -4.21
C ARG A 85 -34.51 11.25 -3.97
N ARG A 86 -34.84 10.48 -5.00
CA ARG A 86 -35.67 9.26 -4.91
C ARG A 86 -34.83 7.98 -5.01
N GLY A 87 -33.50 8.10 -4.99
CA GLY A 87 -32.56 6.98 -5.06
C GLY A 87 -32.40 6.39 -6.47
N ARG A 88 -32.87 7.07 -7.52
CA ARG A 88 -32.66 6.61 -8.90
C ARG A 88 -31.30 7.08 -9.39
N THR A 89 -30.58 6.21 -10.06
CA THR A 89 -29.25 6.53 -10.60
C THR A 89 -29.27 6.72 -12.12
N ARG A 90 -28.44 7.64 -12.61
CA ARG A 90 -28.21 7.86 -14.04
C ARG A 90 -26.76 8.23 -14.30
N THR A 91 -26.23 7.76 -15.43
CA THR A 91 -24.84 7.97 -15.83
C THR A 91 -24.74 9.06 -16.88
N PHE A 92 -23.78 9.96 -16.71
CA PHE A 92 -23.47 11.07 -17.63
C PHE A 92 -21.97 11.10 -17.95
N GLY A 93 -21.60 11.69 -19.09
CA GLY A 93 -20.18 11.93 -19.39
C GLY A 93 -19.62 13.04 -18.50
N LEU A 94 -18.37 12.92 -18.06
CA LEU A 94 -17.66 14.07 -17.48
C LEU A 94 -17.32 15.09 -18.56
N GLY A 95 -17.26 16.36 -18.18
CA GLY A 95 -17.04 17.49 -19.06
C GLY A 95 -18.02 18.64 -18.80
N PRO A 96 -18.19 19.56 -19.76
CA PRO A 96 -19.16 20.65 -19.65
C PRO A 96 -20.60 20.13 -19.74
N GLY A 97 -21.56 20.95 -19.29
CA GLY A 97 -22.99 20.61 -19.36
C GLY A 97 -23.68 20.46 -18.01
N PHE A 98 -23.01 20.84 -16.93
CA PHE A 98 -23.56 20.77 -15.58
C PHE A 98 -23.68 22.15 -14.94
N TRP A 99 -24.65 22.30 -14.05
CA TRP A 99 -24.75 23.41 -13.11
C TRP A 99 -24.49 22.93 -11.68
N VAL A 100 -23.79 23.78 -10.93
CA VAL A 100 -23.68 23.69 -9.46
C VAL A 100 -24.21 25.00 -8.92
N ASP A 101 -25.25 24.94 -8.08
CA ASP A 101 -25.92 26.12 -7.51
C ASP A 101 -26.34 27.16 -8.56
N GLY A 102 -26.73 26.70 -9.75
CA GLY A 102 -27.16 27.55 -10.87
C GLY A 102 -26.03 28.14 -11.73
N GLU A 103 -24.77 27.83 -11.43
CA GLU A 103 -23.62 28.27 -12.22
C GLU A 103 -23.09 27.17 -13.13
N ALA A 104 -22.74 27.52 -14.37
CA ALA A 104 -22.17 26.57 -15.33
C ALA A 104 -20.76 26.10 -14.94
N VAL A 105 -20.61 24.77 -14.86
CA VAL A 105 -19.35 24.11 -14.52
C VAL A 105 -18.95 23.09 -15.57
N GLU A 106 -17.66 22.80 -15.62
CA GLU A 106 -17.09 21.64 -16.29
C GLU A 106 -16.75 20.61 -15.21
N LEU A 107 -17.44 19.47 -15.19
CA LEU A 107 -17.12 18.41 -14.24
C LEU A 107 -15.87 17.67 -14.68
N VAL A 108 -14.87 17.67 -13.81
CA VAL A 108 -13.60 16.97 -14.01
C VAL A 108 -13.48 15.79 -13.06
N PRO A 109 -12.67 14.76 -13.38
CA PRO A 109 -12.45 13.65 -12.45
C PRO A 109 -11.99 14.17 -11.08
N PRO A 110 -12.43 13.56 -9.97
CA PRO A 110 -11.96 13.93 -8.65
C PRO A 110 -10.43 13.84 -8.59
N ALA A 111 -9.79 14.79 -7.90
CA ALA A 111 -8.36 14.72 -7.67
C ALA A 111 -8.06 13.40 -6.95
N GLY A 112 -7.29 12.51 -7.58
CA GLY A 112 -6.95 11.23 -6.99
C GLY A 112 -6.38 11.45 -5.59
N ARG A 113 -6.87 10.70 -4.60
CA ARG A 113 -6.32 10.74 -3.25
C ARG A 113 -4.80 10.62 -3.34
N PRO A 114 -4.01 11.51 -2.72
CA PRO A 114 -2.57 11.41 -2.77
C PRO A 114 -2.17 10.00 -2.37
N ALA A 115 -1.31 9.38 -3.19
CA ALA A 115 -0.78 8.07 -2.85
C ALA A 115 -0.18 8.15 -1.45
N PRO A 116 -0.41 7.14 -0.59
CA PRO A 116 0.16 7.14 0.76
C PRO A 116 1.67 7.37 0.65
N ALA A 117 2.19 8.25 1.50
CA ALA A 117 3.62 8.53 1.54
C ALA A 117 4.39 7.23 1.73
N ARG A 118 5.47 7.05 0.95
CA ARG A 118 6.29 5.85 1.04
C ARG A 118 6.87 5.72 2.46
N PRO A 119 6.95 4.51 3.02
CA PRO A 119 7.59 4.29 4.32
C PRO A 119 9.02 4.84 4.34
N THR A 120 9.37 5.57 5.39
CA THR A 120 10.74 6.07 5.60
C THR A 120 11.63 5.08 6.34
N ARG A 121 11.05 3.98 6.86
CA ARG A 121 11.76 2.92 7.57
C ARG A 121 11.31 1.54 7.09
N THR A 122 12.22 0.56 7.16
CA THR A 122 11.94 -0.86 6.95
C THR A 122 11.30 -1.48 8.19
N ALA A 123 10.83 -2.73 8.08
CA ALA A 123 10.26 -3.46 9.21
C ALA A 123 11.28 -3.76 10.32
N SER A 124 12.59 -3.76 10.04
CA SER A 124 13.64 -3.85 11.06
C SER A 124 13.84 -2.54 11.83
N GLY A 125 13.31 -1.42 11.30
CA GLY A 125 13.48 -0.08 11.85
C GLY A 125 14.61 0.74 11.19
N SER A 126 15.34 0.18 10.23
CA SER A 126 16.36 0.89 9.43
C SER A 126 15.75 1.96 8.52
N VAL A 127 16.55 2.94 8.09
CA VAL A 127 16.11 3.93 7.10
C VAL A 127 15.87 3.23 5.76
N ALA A 128 14.68 3.40 5.20
CA ALA A 128 14.34 2.82 3.90
C ALA A 128 15.19 3.49 2.81
N VAL A 129 15.69 2.68 1.86
CA VAL A 129 16.45 3.15 0.70
C VAL A 129 15.69 2.76 -0.57
N PRO A 130 14.68 3.55 -0.99
CA PRO A 130 13.69 3.15 -2.01
C PRO A 130 14.30 2.85 -3.39
N ASP A 131 15.43 3.48 -3.69
CA ASP A 131 16.13 3.37 -4.98
C ASP A 131 17.49 2.67 -4.83
N ALA A 132 17.68 1.87 -3.77
CA ALA A 132 18.84 1.00 -3.68
C ALA A 132 18.84 0.06 -4.88
N ARG A 133 19.77 0.26 -5.81
CA ARG A 133 20.04 -0.73 -6.85
C ARG A 133 20.34 -2.05 -6.15
N ALA A 134 19.70 -3.14 -6.59
CA ALA A 134 20.01 -4.48 -6.11
C ALA A 134 21.53 -4.65 -6.19
N ARG A 135 22.19 -4.71 -5.02
CA ARG A 135 23.63 -4.97 -4.99
C ARG A 135 23.83 -6.38 -5.56
N VAL A 136 24.95 -6.62 -6.23
CA VAL A 136 25.39 -8.00 -6.48
C VAL A 136 25.39 -8.68 -5.12
N ALA A 137 24.70 -9.81 -5.01
CA ALA A 137 24.62 -10.56 -3.76
C ALA A 137 26.05 -10.69 -3.21
N ARG A 138 26.24 -10.23 -1.97
CA ARG A 138 27.46 -10.52 -1.21
C ARG A 138 27.68 -12.01 -1.25
N ALA A 139 28.94 -12.41 -1.17
CA ALA A 139 29.26 -13.81 -1.08
C ALA A 139 28.78 -14.42 0.26
N SER A 140 28.62 -13.58 1.30
CA SER A 140 28.11 -13.98 2.62
C SER A 140 26.67 -14.51 2.59
N ARG A 141 26.35 -15.42 3.53
CA ARG A 141 25.03 -16.06 3.66
C ARG A 141 24.55 -16.10 5.10
N LEU A 142 23.23 -16.14 5.25
CA LEU A 142 22.55 -16.54 6.47
C LEU A 142 21.88 -17.88 6.23
N TRP A 143 22.19 -18.88 7.04
CA TRP A 143 21.52 -20.17 7.05
C TRP A 143 20.56 -20.24 8.22
N VAL A 144 19.40 -20.83 7.99
CA VAL A 144 18.33 -20.91 8.98
C VAL A 144 17.75 -22.32 8.95
N GLU A 145 17.70 -22.98 10.11
CA GLU A 145 17.23 -24.37 10.23
C GLU A 145 15.74 -24.53 9.93
N GLY A 146 14.91 -23.62 10.45
CA GLY A 146 13.45 -23.66 10.29
C GLY A 146 12.93 -22.86 9.09
N ARG A 147 11.93 -23.41 8.38
CA ARG A 147 11.16 -22.63 7.40
C ARG A 147 10.46 -21.42 8.04
N HIS A 148 9.92 -21.60 9.24
CA HIS A 148 9.21 -20.52 9.95
C HIS A 148 10.19 -19.40 10.34
N ASP A 149 11.40 -19.74 10.76
CA ASP A 149 12.47 -18.79 11.05
C ASP A 149 12.85 -17.99 9.82
N ALA A 150 13.04 -18.65 8.67
CA ALA A 150 13.34 -17.97 7.42
C ALA A 150 12.20 -17.02 7.01
N GLU A 151 10.94 -17.44 7.15
CA GLU A 151 9.78 -16.58 6.88
C GLU A 151 9.69 -15.39 7.85
N LEU A 152 10.02 -15.57 9.13
CA LEU A 152 10.02 -14.50 10.11
C LEU A 152 11.16 -13.50 9.86
N VAL A 153 12.35 -14.01 9.53
CA VAL A 153 13.50 -13.19 9.16
C VAL A 153 13.18 -12.38 7.91
N GLU A 154 12.62 -13.00 6.88
CA GLU A 154 12.19 -12.32 5.66
C GLU A 154 11.14 -11.24 5.95
N ARG A 155 10.16 -11.53 6.83
CA ARG A 155 9.08 -10.61 7.19
C ARG A 155 9.58 -9.29 7.81
N VAL A 156 10.66 -9.34 8.57
CA VAL A 156 11.16 -8.21 9.37
C VAL A 156 12.44 -7.59 8.80
N TRP A 157 13.39 -8.41 8.31
CA TRP A 157 14.70 -7.95 7.82
C TRP A 157 14.91 -8.15 6.31
N GLY A 158 13.93 -8.67 5.56
CA GLY A 158 14.11 -8.96 4.13
C GLY A 158 14.56 -7.74 3.31
N ASP A 159 14.03 -6.55 3.62
CA ASP A 159 14.43 -5.30 2.95
C ASP A 159 15.90 -4.96 3.21
N ASP A 160 16.32 -5.01 4.47
CA ASP A 160 17.69 -4.76 4.91
C ASP A 160 18.68 -5.76 4.31
N LEU A 161 18.33 -7.04 4.30
CA LEU A 161 19.14 -8.12 3.76
C LEU A 161 19.33 -7.96 2.24
N ARG A 162 18.28 -7.57 1.51
CA ARG A 162 18.36 -7.27 0.07
C ARG A 162 19.26 -6.06 -0.21
N VAL A 163 19.19 -5.01 0.61
CA VAL A 163 20.11 -3.86 0.52
C VAL A 163 21.55 -4.26 0.84
N ALA A 164 21.75 -5.13 1.84
CA ALA A 164 23.05 -5.66 2.21
C ALA A 164 23.61 -6.65 1.19
N GLY A 165 22.76 -7.23 0.33
CA GLY A 165 23.10 -8.30 -0.61
C GLY A 165 23.28 -9.66 0.07
N VAL A 166 22.71 -9.86 1.25
CA VAL A 166 22.80 -11.12 2.01
C VAL A 166 21.60 -11.99 1.67
N VAL A 167 21.86 -13.26 1.37
CA VAL A 167 20.81 -14.24 1.05
C VAL A 167 20.59 -15.13 2.27
N VAL A 168 19.31 -15.40 2.56
CA VAL A 168 18.87 -16.38 3.56
C VAL A 168 18.58 -17.70 2.87
N GLU A 169 19.18 -18.79 3.33
CA GLU A 169 18.99 -20.15 2.80
C GLU A 169 18.57 -21.09 3.94
N LEU A 170 17.80 -22.12 3.60
CA LEU A 170 17.39 -23.13 4.58
C LEU A 170 18.52 -24.14 4.79
N LEU A 171 18.78 -24.46 6.06
CA LEU A 171 19.67 -25.53 6.47
C LEU A 171 18.84 -26.79 6.73
N ASP A 172 19.27 -27.92 6.16
CA ASP A 172 18.63 -29.22 6.40
C ASP A 172 19.09 -29.84 7.73
N GLY A 173 18.74 -29.16 8.82
CA GLY A 173 19.14 -29.52 10.19
C GLY A 173 20.63 -29.30 10.47
N VAL A 174 20.99 -29.25 11.76
CA VAL A 174 22.39 -29.02 12.17
C VAL A 174 23.31 -30.21 11.90
N ASP A 175 22.79 -31.43 11.74
CA ASP A 175 23.61 -32.65 11.66
C ASP A 175 24.64 -32.65 10.51
N GLY A 176 24.33 -31.99 9.39
CA GLY A 176 25.24 -31.84 8.23
C GLY A 176 26.01 -30.53 8.18
N LEU A 177 25.97 -29.71 9.25
CA LEU A 177 26.47 -28.34 9.23
C LEU A 177 27.97 -28.26 8.92
N VAL A 178 28.78 -29.18 9.46
CA VAL A 178 30.24 -29.15 9.29
C VAL A 178 30.62 -29.37 7.82
N GLU A 179 30.02 -30.35 7.17
CA GLU A 179 30.22 -30.66 5.76
C GLU A 179 29.74 -29.50 4.89
N ALA A 180 28.55 -28.96 5.17
CA ALA A 180 28.01 -27.81 4.46
C ALA A 180 28.94 -26.58 4.57
N VAL A 181 29.50 -26.30 5.75
CA VAL A 181 30.49 -25.23 5.96
C VAL A 181 31.74 -25.45 5.11
N ARG A 182 32.26 -26.68 5.06
CA ARG A 182 33.44 -27.01 4.23
C ARG A 182 33.16 -26.84 2.74
N GLU A 183 31.97 -27.20 2.29
CA GLU A 183 31.55 -27.00 0.90
C GLU A 183 31.38 -25.51 0.58
N PHE A 184 30.76 -24.77 1.50
CA PHE A 184 30.58 -23.34 1.35
C PHE A 184 31.93 -22.63 1.25
N ARG A 185 32.94 -22.99 2.05
CA ARG A 185 34.26 -22.31 2.14
C ARG A 185 34.13 -20.84 2.55
N PRO A 186 33.67 -20.55 3.79
CA PRO A 186 33.63 -19.19 4.29
C PRO A 186 35.02 -18.57 4.44
N THR A 187 35.11 -17.25 4.26
CA THR A 187 36.32 -16.45 4.41
C THR A 187 35.99 -15.15 5.15
N ALA A 188 36.99 -14.32 5.44
CA ALA A 188 36.78 -13.01 6.07
C ALA A 188 35.81 -12.10 5.27
N ASP A 189 35.81 -12.24 3.94
CA ASP A 189 34.99 -11.47 2.99
C ASP A 189 33.70 -12.21 2.56
N ARG A 190 33.58 -13.46 3.01
CA ARG A 190 32.51 -14.39 2.63
C ARG A 190 32.06 -15.14 3.87
N ARG A 191 31.42 -14.41 4.77
CA ARG A 191 31.05 -14.90 6.10
C ARG A 191 29.75 -15.72 6.05
N LEU A 192 29.64 -16.66 6.96
CA LEU A 192 28.45 -17.50 7.11
C LEU A 192 27.87 -17.32 8.51
N GLY A 193 26.68 -16.74 8.60
CA GLY A 193 25.88 -16.74 9.82
C GLY A 193 24.89 -17.89 9.80
N VAL A 194 24.67 -18.56 10.92
CA VAL A 194 23.74 -19.69 11.05
C VAL A 194 22.83 -19.45 12.26
N LEU A 195 21.52 -19.41 12.03
CA LEU A 195 20.49 -19.38 13.05
C LEU A 195 19.92 -20.79 13.21
N VAL A 196 20.02 -21.33 14.42
CA VAL A 196 19.49 -22.66 14.75
C VAL A 196 18.45 -22.55 15.86
N ASP A 197 17.55 -23.52 15.93
CA ASP A 197 16.54 -23.54 16.97
C ASP A 197 17.17 -24.05 18.28
N HIS A 198 16.89 -23.36 19.39
CA HIS A 198 17.13 -23.88 20.74
C HIS A 198 18.55 -24.48 21.00
N LEU A 199 19.60 -23.70 20.73
CA LEU A 199 21.00 -24.12 20.94
C LEU A 199 21.38 -24.14 22.44
N VAL A 200 21.31 -25.31 23.07
CA VAL A 200 21.60 -25.48 24.50
C VAL A 200 23.05 -25.92 24.74
N ALA A 201 23.74 -25.25 25.67
CA ALA A 201 25.11 -25.63 26.04
C ALA A 201 25.21 -27.10 26.49
N GLY A 202 26.19 -27.82 25.93
CA GLY A 202 26.45 -29.24 26.24
C GLY A 202 25.61 -30.23 25.41
N SER A 203 24.64 -29.74 24.62
CA SER A 203 23.87 -30.56 23.69
C SER A 203 24.71 -31.07 22.51
N LYS A 204 24.17 -32.01 21.73
CA LYS A 204 24.82 -32.51 20.51
C LYS A 204 25.00 -31.37 19.50
N GLU A 205 23.96 -30.56 19.35
CA GLU A 205 23.85 -29.41 18.47
C GLU A 205 24.92 -28.36 18.82
N SER A 206 25.13 -28.07 20.11
CA SER A 206 26.18 -27.14 20.55
C SER A 206 27.61 -27.62 20.21
N ARG A 207 27.84 -28.94 20.21
CA ARG A 207 29.13 -29.52 19.80
C ARG A 207 29.32 -29.38 18.30
N ILE A 208 28.30 -29.68 17.51
CA ILE A 208 28.31 -29.54 16.05
C ILE A 208 28.54 -28.08 15.65
N ALA A 209 27.85 -27.12 16.27
CA ALA A 209 28.06 -25.70 16.04
C ALA A 209 29.51 -25.27 16.30
N ALA A 210 30.10 -25.75 17.39
CA ALA A 210 31.50 -25.48 17.72
C ALA A 210 32.49 -26.13 16.73
N GLU A 211 32.18 -27.34 16.25
CA GLU A 211 32.96 -28.02 15.21
C GLU A 211 32.88 -27.30 13.86
N ALA A 212 31.70 -26.82 13.48
CA ALA A 212 31.48 -26.02 12.28
C ALA A 212 32.31 -24.74 12.29
N GLY A 213 32.35 -24.03 13.42
CA GLY A 213 33.23 -22.86 13.60
C GLY A 213 34.72 -23.18 13.47
N ARG A 214 35.17 -24.36 13.91
CA ARG A 214 36.57 -24.82 13.76
C ARG A 214 36.90 -25.36 12.37
N ALA A 215 35.88 -25.70 11.57
CA ALA A 215 36.07 -26.22 10.21
C ALA A 215 36.37 -25.12 9.18
N ALA A 216 36.32 -23.85 9.58
CA ALA A 216 36.56 -22.68 8.73
C ALA A 216 37.58 -21.72 9.38
N PRO A 217 38.14 -20.75 8.63
CA PRO A 217 38.98 -19.71 9.20
C PRO A 217 38.32 -19.01 10.40
N PRO A 218 39.06 -18.67 11.47
CA PRO A 218 38.50 -17.95 12.61
C PRO A 218 37.75 -16.69 12.18
N GLY A 219 36.58 -16.44 12.78
CA GLY A 219 35.76 -15.26 12.47
C GLY A 219 35.04 -15.31 11.12
N SER A 220 35.05 -16.43 10.39
CA SER A 220 34.32 -16.58 9.13
C SER A 220 32.96 -17.30 9.24
N VAL A 221 32.71 -17.96 10.38
CA VAL A 221 31.44 -18.63 10.70
C VAL A 221 30.96 -18.19 12.08
N LEU A 222 29.68 -17.85 12.19
CA LEU A 222 29.00 -17.59 13.45
C LEU A 222 27.72 -18.41 13.52
N VAL A 223 27.60 -19.26 14.53
CA VAL A 223 26.38 -20.03 14.79
C VAL A 223 25.76 -19.51 16.08
N VAL A 224 24.50 -19.08 16.02
CA VAL A 224 23.73 -18.67 17.18
C VAL A 224 22.40 -19.40 17.21
N GLY A 225 21.83 -19.56 18.41
CA GLY A 225 20.48 -20.08 18.56
C GLY A 225 19.58 -19.12 19.31
N HIS A 226 18.28 -19.22 19.08
CA HIS A 226 17.28 -18.49 19.85
C HIS A 226 16.90 -19.27 21.13
N PRO A 227 16.49 -18.58 22.21
CA PRO A 227 16.21 -19.24 23.50
C PRO A 227 14.86 -19.98 23.55
N TYR A 228 14.07 -19.91 22.48
CA TYR A 228 12.73 -20.48 22.41
C TYR A 228 12.75 -21.95 22.03
N VAL A 229 11.69 -22.66 22.42
CA VAL A 229 11.44 -24.04 21.98
C VAL A 229 11.12 -24.06 20.48
N ASP A 230 10.44 -23.03 20.00
CA ASP A 230 10.11 -22.81 18.60
C ASP A 230 10.02 -21.31 18.32
N VAL A 231 10.35 -20.90 17.09
CA VAL A 231 10.33 -19.50 16.66
C VAL A 231 8.98 -18.81 16.79
N TRP A 232 7.87 -19.55 16.86
CA TRP A 232 6.57 -18.94 17.14
C TRP A 232 6.60 -18.09 18.42
N GLN A 233 7.34 -18.53 19.45
CA GLN A 233 7.48 -17.78 20.71
C GLN A 233 8.27 -16.48 20.58
N ALA A 234 8.99 -16.27 19.48
CA ALA A 234 9.65 -14.99 19.20
C ALA A 234 8.64 -13.88 18.91
N ILE A 235 7.40 -14.20 18.54
CA ILE A 235 6.32 -13.22 18.37
C ILE A 235 5.79 -12.85 19.75
N ARG A 236 5.66 -11.55 20.04
CA ARG A 236 5.13 -11.07 21.33
C ARG A 236 3.68 -11.57 21.52
N PRO A 237 3.33 -12.15 22.69
CA PRO A 237 1.99 -12.65 22.99
C PRO A 237 0.86 -11.64 22.70
N ALA A 238 1.11 -10.36 22.98
CA ALA A 238 0.15 -9.28 22.77
C ALA A 238 -0.31 -9.14 21.30
N ARG A 239 0.46 -9.62 20.32
CA ARG A 239 0.06 -9.64 18.91
C ARG A 239 -1.09 -10.61 18.62
N LEU A 240 -1.24 -11.60 19.49
CA LEU A 240 -2.30 -12.60 19.46
C LEU A 240 -3.39 -12.32 20.50
N GLY A 241 -3.34 -11.17 21.19
CA GLY A 241 -4.27 -10.84 22.28
C GLY A 241 -4.03 -11.66 23.55
N LEU A 242 -2.80 -12.14 23.76
CA LEU A 242 -2.41 -12.94 24.92
C LEU A 242 -1.53 -12.12 25.86
N ASP A 243 -1.64 -12.38 27.17
CA ASP A 243 -0.71 -11.83 28.16
C ASP A 243 0.62 -12.60 28.17
N ALA A 244 0.58 -13.91 27.92
CA ALA A 244 1.73 -14.79 27.84
C ALA A 244 1.47 -15.97 26.88
N TRP A 245 2.53 -16.59 26.37
CA TRP A 245 2.40 -17.82 25.60
C TRP A 245 1.86 -18.97 26.48
N PRO A 246 0.95 -19.81 25.97
CA PRO A 246 0.50 -20.99 26.68
C PRO A 246 1.66 -21.94 26.99
N GLN A 247 1.63 -22.55 28.17
CA GLN A 247 2.57 -23.59 28.54
C GLN A 247 2.15 -24.92 27.92
N VAL A 248 3.03 -25.51 27.11
CA VAL A 248 2.82 -26.82 26.49
C VAL A 248 3.64 -27.87 27.24
N PRO A 249 3.02 -28.98 27.72
CA PRO A 249 3.77 -30.06 28.35
C PRO A 249 4.81 -30.66 27.39
N ARG A 250 6.00 -31.02 27.92
CA ARG A 250 7.13 -31.50 27.10
C ARG A 250 6.87 -32.75 26.25
N HIS A 251 5.86 -33.56 26.59
CA HIS A 251 5.50 -34.77 25.86
C HIS A 251 4.52 -34.51 24.71
N VAL A 252 4.04 -33.27 24.58
CA VAL A 252 3.14 -32.84 23.51
C VAL A 252 3.98 -32.13 22.45
N GLU A 253 3.73 -32.43 21.18
CA GLU A 253 4.33 -31.67 20.09
C GLU A 253 3.95 -30.19 20.23
N TRP A 254 4.96 -29.33 20.29
CA TRP A 254 4.81 -27.98 20.81
C TRP A 254 3.83 -27.13 19.97
N LYS A 255 3.89 -27.18 18.63
CA LYS A 255 3.03 -26.38 17.74
C LYS A 255 1.57 -26.78 17.89
N ARG A 256 1.27 -28.08 17.87
CA ARG A 256 -0.08 -28.61 18.10
C ARG A 256 -0.60 -28.26 19.49
N GLY A 257 0.26 -28.33 20.51
CA GLY A 257 -0.09 -27.93 21.87
C GLY A 257 -0.47 -26.46 21.97
N VAL A 258 0.29 -25.57 21.34
CA VAL A 258 -0.03 -24.14 21.24
C VAL A 258 -1.34 -23.92 20.51
N LEU A 259 -1.54 -24.50 19.33
CA LEU A 259 -2.78 -24.33 18.56
C LEU A 259 -4.00 -24.79 19.36
N THR A 260 -3.90 -25.94 20.03
CA THR A 260 -4.97 -26.46 20.88
C THR A 260 -5.27 -25.50 22.04
N ALA A 261 -4.24 -24.95 22.70
CA ALA A 261 -4.41 -23.99 23.78
C ALA A 261 -5.04 -22.66 23.32
N LEU A 262 -4.79 -22.26 22.07
CA LEU A 262 -5.41 -21.09 21.43
C LEU A 262 -6.82 -21.36 20.90
N GLY A 263 -7.32 -22.59 21.02
CA GLY A 263 -8.61 -23.02 20.47
C GLY A 263 -8.62 -23.07 18.94
N TRP A 264 -7.47 -23.25 18.30
CA TRP A 264 -7.33 -23.32 16.85
C TRP A 264 -7.21 -24.78 16.39
N PRO A 265 -7.58 -25.09 15.12
CA PRO A 265 -7.34 -26.40 14.53
C PRO A 265 -5.87 -26.84 14.65
N ALA A 266 -5.65 -28.13 14.94
CA ALA A 266 -4.33 -28.72 15.23
C ALA A 266 -4.22 -30.20 14.82
N ALA A 267 -5.08 -30.66 13.90
CA ALA A 267 -5.20 -32.07 13.52
C ALA A 267 -4.05 -32.53 12.60
N ASP A 268 -3.59 -31.68 11.69
CA ASP A 268 -2.61 -32.03 10.67
C ASP A 268 -1.57 -30.91 10.41
N GLN A 269 -0.66 -31.15 9.46
CA GLN A 269 0.35 -30.16 9.09
C GLN A 269 -0.25 -28.93 8.39
N ALA A 270 -1.41 -29.06 7.74
CA ALA A 270 -2.06 -27.93 7.10
C ALA A 270 -2.65 -26.98 8.14
N ASP A 271 -3.16 -27.51 9.27
CA ASP A 271 -3.53 -26.73 10.45
C ASP A 271 -2.33 -25.97 11.02
N VAL A 272 -1.17 -26.64 11.16
CA VAL A 272 0.07 -26.00 11.63
C VAL A 272 0.49 -24.86 10.71
N ALA A 273 0.48 -25.09 9.39
CA ALA A 273 0.79 -24.06 8.41
C ALA A 273 -0.19 -22.87 8.46
N ARG A 274 -1.50 -23.12 8.59
CA ARG A 274 -2.51 -22.07 8.77
C ARG A 274 -2.30 -21.27 10.04
N GLY A 275 -2.00 -21.96 11.14
CA GLY A 275 -1.67 -21.35 12.42
C GLY A 275 -0.47 -20.41 12.31
N TRP A 276 0.60 -20.88 11.68
CA TRP A 276 1.78 -20.08 11.42
C TRP A 276 1.48 -18.84 10.57
N GLN A 277 0.81 -19.00 9.42
CA GLN A 277 0.47 -17.87 8.55
C GLN A 277 -0.41 -16.84 9.28
N ARG A 278 -1.34 -17.30 10.14
CA ARG A 278 -2.14 -16.41 10.99
C ARG A 278 -1.27 -15.63 11.96
N MET A 279 -0.30 -16.26 12.62
CA MET A 279 0.60 -15.59 13.56
C MET A 279 1.54 -14.62 12.84
N LEU A 280 2.19 -15.06 11.76
CA LEU A 280 3.09 -14.24 10.94
C LEU A 280 2.38 -12.99 10.39
N GLY A 281 1.11 -13.12 9.99
CA GLY A 281 0.28 -12.00 9.54
C GLY A 281 0.05 -10.91 10.60
N THR A 282 0.26 -11.20 11.88
CA THR A 282 0.16 -10.20 12.96
C THR A 282 1.46 -9.41 13.19
N VAL A 283 2.59 -9.90 12.70
CA VAL A 283 3.89 -9.23 12.83
C VAL A 283 3.96 -8.09 11.81
N ARG A 284 4.21 -6.87 12.27
CA ARG A 284 4.31 -5.68 11.40
C ARG A 284 5.75 -5.25 11.21
N ASP A 285 6.50 -5.23 12.31
CA ASP A 285 7.89 -4.78 12.41
C ASP A 285 8.57 -5.40 13.63
N PHE A 286 9.87 -5.11 13.81
CA PHE A 286 10.72 -5.67 14.87
C PHE A 286 10.13 -5.52 16.29
N ARG A 287 9.32 -4.50 16.56
CA ARG A 287 8.74 -4.25 17.90
C ARG A 287 7.70 -5.29 18.28
N ASP A 288 7.19 -6.03 17.31
CA ASP A 288 6.26 -7.12 17.52
C ASP A 288 6.97 -8.44 17.90
N LEU A 289 8.31 -8.44 17.98
CA LEU A 289 9.13 -9.58 18.39
C LEU A 289 9.76 -9.40 19.77
N GLU A 290 10.11 -10.53 20.38
CA GLU A 290 10.83 -10.59 21.65
C GLU A 290 12.31 -10.20 21.49
N ALA A 291 12.84 -9.43 22.44
CA ALA A 291 14.18 -8.87 22.37
C ALA A 291 15.28 -9.94 22.26
N ALA A 292 15.08 -11.10 22.87
CA ALA A 292 16.06 -12.18 22.84
C ALA A 292 16.20 -12.84 21.46
N PHE A 293 15.15 -12.81 20.62
CA PHE A 293 15.25 -13.23 19.22
C PHE A 293 15.90 -12.13 18.38
N LEU A 294 15.43 -10.88 18.54
CA LEU A 294 15.97 -9.71 17.81
C LEU A 294 17.49 -9.64 17.93
N GLY A 295 18.03 -9.70 19.15
CA GLY A 295 19.47 -9.61 19.37
C GLY A 295 20.28 -10.72 18.69
N ARG A 296 19.71 -11.93 18.53
CA ARG A 296 20.39 -13.03 17.83
C ARG A 296 20.43 -12.81 16.32
N VAL A 297 19.34 -12.32 15.74
CA VAL A 297 19.28 -12.02 14.31
C VAL A 297 20.15 -10.80 13.98
N GLU A 298 20.12 -9.76 14.80
CA GLU A 298 20.97 -8.57 14.65
C GLU A 298 22.46 -8.94 14.74
N GLU A 299 22.85 -9.76 15.71
CA GLU A 299 24.22 -10.28 15.85
C GLU A 299 24.70 -11.00 14.57
N LEU A 300 23.83 -11.84 13.97
CA LEU A 300 24.14 -12.51 12.71
C LEU A 300 24.25 -11.54 11.54
N ILE A 301 23.34 -10.57 11.43
CA ILE A 301 23.35 -9.58 10.35
C ILE A 301 24.62 -8.73 10.44
N ASP A 302 24.96 -8.22 11.62
CA ASP A 302 26.17 -7.45 11.84
C ASP A 302 27.41 -8.27 11.46
N PHE A 303 27.44 -9.55 11.87
CA PHE A 303 28.53 -10.45 11.54
C PHE A 303 28.73 -10.63 10.03
N VAL A 304 27.67 -10.90 9.26
CA VAL A 304 27.77 -11.18 7.81
C VAL A 304 27.88 -9.91 6.95
N THR A 305 27.54 -8.75 7.52
CA THR A 305 27.61 -7.45 6.83
C THR A 305 28.84 -6.62 7.19
N ALA A 306 29.58 -7.00 8.24
CA ALA A 306 30.83 -6.38 8.64
C ALA A 306 31.81 -6.21 7.45
N PRO A 307 32.57 -5.10 7.41
CA PRO A 307 33.61 -4.91 6.40
C PRO A 307 34.75 -5.92 6.60
N PRO A 308 35.48 -6.26 5.52
CA PRO A 308 36.74 -7.00 5.62
C PRO A 308 37.69 -6.37 6.63
N GLU A 309 38.28 -7.19 7.50
CA GLU A 309 39.47 -6.77 8.25
C GLU A 309 40.65 -6.85 7.28
N GLY A 310 41.27 -5.69 6.98
CA GLY A 310 42.35 -5.54 6.00
C GLY A 310 43.71 -6.03 6.48
#